data_AF-A0A958UBK4-F1
#
_entry.id   AF-A0A958UBK4-F1
#
_cell.length_a   1.000
_cell.length_b   1.000
_cell.length_c   1.000
_cell.angle_alpha   90.00
_cell.angle_beta   90.00
_cell.angle_gamma   90.00
#
_symmetry.space_group_name_H-M   'P 1'
#
loop_
_entity.id
_entity.type
_entity.pdbx_description
1 polymer ?
#
loop_
_entity_poly.entity_id
_entity_poly.type
_entity_poly.pdbx_seq_one_letter_code
_entity_poly.pdbx_strand_id
1 'polypeptide(L)'
;IETSGAYPLTGMWDWICLSPKKTKLPLKDIYNKANELKIIVYNKNDFKFAEEQAAKVGKNCELFLQPEWSNREKMTSLIVDYVMDNPKWKISLQTHKYLNIP
;
A
#
# COMPACT_ATOMS: atom_id res chain seq x y z
N ILE A 1 12.51 4.56 3.56
CA ILE A 1 11.49 5.39 4.25
C ILE A 1 10.09 4.83 3.99
N GLU A 2 9.21 4.87 4.99
CA GLU A 2 7.76 4.71 4.79
C GLU A 2 7.08 6.07 4.87
N THR A 3 6.16 6.37 3.94
CA THR A 3 5.52 7.70 3.88
C THR A 3 4.13 7.64 3.25
N SER A 4 3.26 8.58 3.63
CA SER A 4 1.99 8.80 2.91
C SER A 4 2.16 9.55 1.59
N GLY A 5 3.31 10.20 1.39
CA GLY A 5 3.61 11.02 0.21
C GLY A 5 2.85 12.34 0.14
N ALA A 6 2.10 12.71 1.18
CA ALA A 6 1.30 13.94 1.24
C ALA A 6 2.12 15.24 1.36
N TYR A 7 3.45 15.13 1.41
CA TYR A 7 4.40 16.22 1.60
C TYR A 7 5.64 15.99 0.71
N PRO A 8 6.42 17.05 0.41
CA PRO A 8 7.63 16.92 -0.38
C PRO A 8 8.60 15.90 0.22
N LEU A 9 9.15 15.04 -0.63
CA LEU A 9 10.19 14.10 -0.24
C LEU A 9 11.50 14.86 -0.02
N THR A 10 12.16 14.61 1.10
CA THR A 10 13.47 15.17 1.43
C THR A 10 14.53 14.06 1.43
N GLY A 11 15.80 14.42 1.19
CA GLY A 11 16.91 13.48 1.22
C GLY A 11 16.96 12.48 0.05
N MET A 12 17.86 11.51 0.18
CA MET A 12 18.00 10.37 -0.73
C MET A 12 17.72 9.10 0.06
N TRP A 13 16.93 8.20 -0.51
CA TRP A 13 16.50 6.97 0.14
C TRP A 13 16.74 5.80 -0.79
N ASP A 14 17.27 4.70 -0.27
CA ASP A 14 17.46 3.46 -1.03
C ASP A 14 16.12 2.79 -1.38
N TRP A 15 15.13 2.96 -0.50
CA TRP A 15 13.80 2.37 -0.66
C TRP A 15 12.71 3.31 -0.14
N ILE A 16 11.68 3.56 -0.95
CA ILE A 16 10.51 4.37 -0.62
C ILE A 16 9.27 3.49 -0.68
N CYS A 17 8.69 3.23 0.49
CA CYS A 17 7.35 2.66 0.63
C CYS A 17 6.33 3.79 0.73
N LEU A 18 5.48 3.89 -0.30
CA LEU A 18 4.39 4.84 -0.39
C LEU A 18 3.08 4.17 0.07
N SER A 19 2.45 4.71 1.12
CA SER A 19 1.13 4.27 1.59
C SER A 19 0.11 5.44 1.55
N PRO A 20 -0.52 5.68 0.39
CA PRO A 20 -1.44 6.79 0.16
C PRO A 20 -2.60 6.79 1.16
N LYS A 21 -2.99 7.98 1.64
CA LYS A 21 -4.18 8.16 2.48
C LYS A 21 -5.25 8.93 1.72
N LYS A 22 -6.50 8.45 1.77
CA LYS A 22 -7.64 9.07 1.07
C LYS A 22 -7.92 10.50 1.53
N THR A 23 -7.61 10.81 2.79
CA THR A 23 -7.81 12.16 3.38
C THR A 23 -6.83 13.18 2.82
N LYS A 24 -5.64 12.77 2.41
CA LYS A 24 -4.64 13.63 1.79
C LYS A 24 -3.76 12.82 0.85
N LEU A 25 -4.03 12.97 -0.45
CA LEU A 25 -3.36 12.20 -1.49
C LEU A 25 -1.88 12.57 -1.64
N PRO A 26 -1.05 11.63 -2.11
CA PRO A 26 0.35 11.90 -2.40
C PRO A 26 0.55 12.99 -3.47
N LEU A 27 1.65 13.73 -3.36
CA LEU A 27 2.12 14.63 -4.41
C LEU A 27 2.53 13.83 -5.65
N LYS A 28 2.36 14.41 -6.84
CA LYS A 28 2.64 13.72 -8.12
C LYS A 28 4.07 13.18 -8.19
N ASP A 29 5.04 13.94 -7.68
CA ASP A 29 6.48 13.63 -7.82
C ASP A 29 6.91 12.37 -7.06
N ILE A 30 6.17 11.96 -6.03
CA ILE A 30 6.58 10.81 -5.22
C ILE A 30 6.19 9.47 -5.86
N TYR A 31 5.16 9.43 -6.70
CA TYR A 31 4.70 8.17 -7.30
C TYR A 31 5.77 7.52 -8.18
N ASN A 32 6.47 8.32 -8.99
CA ASN A 32 7.55 7.82 -9.85
C ASN A 32 8.81 7.42 -9.07
N LYS A 33 8.92 7.84 -7.81
CA LYS A 33 10.05 7.50 -6.92
C LYS A 33 9.75 6.33 -6.00
N ALA A 34 8.49 5.90 -5.88
CA ALA A 34 8.10 4.81 -5.01
C ALA A 34 8.66 3.47 -5.53
N ASN A 35 9.37 2.76 -4.66
CA ASN A 35 9.80 1.38 -4.92
C ASN A 35 8.70 0.39 -4.56
N GLU A 36 7.86 0.77 -3.59
CA GLU A 36 6.78 -0.05 -3.06
C GLU A 36 5.54 0.82 -2.86
N LEU A 37 4.38 0.37 -3.35
CA LEU A 37 3.08 0.94 -3.10
C LEU A 37 2.30 0.01 -2.17
N LYS A 38 2.01 0.47 -0.95
CA LYS A 38 1.31 -0.31 0.08
C LYS A 38 -0.06 0.30 0.38
N ILE A 39 -1.11 -0.34 -0.11
CA ILE A 39 -2.49 0.12 0.07
C ILE A 39 -3.11 -0.56 1.29
N ILE A 40 -3.64 0.26 2.19
CA ILE A 40 -4.40 -0.23 3.34
C ILE A 40 -5.85 -0.51 2.90
N VAL A 41 -6.30 -1.73 3.11
CA VAL A 41 -7.64 -2.21 2.74
C VAL A 41 -8.48 -2.33 4.01
N TYR A 42 -9.44 -1.42 4.16
CA TYR A 42 -10.45 -1.44 5.21
C TYR A 42 -11.82 -1.92 4.69
N ASN A 43 -12.13 -1.68 3.42
CA ASN A 43 -13.35 -2.14 2.75
C ASN A 43 -13.11 -2.42 1.25
N LYS A 44 -14.13 -2.96 0.57
CA LYS A 44 -14.01 -3.35 -0.85
C LYS A 44 -13.74 -2.17 -1.81
N ASN A 45 -14.12 -0.94 -1.45
CA ASN A 45 -13.81 0.23 -2.29
C ASN A 45 -12.32 0.59 -2.26
N ASP A 46 -11.55 0.04 -1.31
CA ASP A 46 -10.10 0.24 -1.27
C ASP A 46 -9.39 -0.53 -2.39
N PHE A 47 -9.96 -1.61 -2.94
CA PHE A 47 -9.40 -2.27 -4.13
C PHE A 47 -9.43 -1.34 -5.35
N LYS A 48 -10.54 -0.62 -5.54
CA LYS A 48 -10.63 0.40 -6.60
C LYS A 48 -9.58 1.50 -6.39
N PHE A 49 -9.45 1.98 -5.15
CA PHE A 49 -8.42 2.95 -4.82
C PHE A 49 -7.01 2.40 -5.06
N ALA A 50 -6.77 1.12 -4.76
CA ALA A 50 -5.49 0.47 -4.99
C ALA A 50 -5.09 0.53 -6.46
N GLU A 51 -6.01 0.17 -7.36
CA GLU A 51 -5.81 0.25 -8.82
C GLU A 51 -5.56 1.68 -9.30
N GLU A 52 -6.31 2.66 -8.80
CA GLU A 52 -6.12 4.08 -9.13
C GLU A 52 -4.75 4.62 -8.70
N GLN A 53 -4.20 4.12 -7.58
CA GLN A 53 -2.86 4.50 -7.12
C GLN A 53 -1.77 3.72 -7.88
N ALA A 54 -1.99 2.43 -8.16
CA ALA A 54 -1.07 1.59 -8.91
C ALA A 54 -0.84 2.11 -10.34
N ALA A 55 -1.87 2.70 -10.97
CA ALA A 55 -1.74 3.33 -12.28
C ALA A 55 -0.79 4.55 -12.31
N LYS A 56 -0.40 5.09 -11.16
CA LYS A 56 0.45 6.30 -11.05
C LYS A 56 1.91 5.99 -10.73
N VAL A 57 2.22 4.80 -10.21
CA VAL A 57 3.59 4.42 -9.83
C VAL A 57 4.35 3.86 -11.03
N GLY A 58 5.68 3.79 -10.91
CA GLY A 58 6.54 3.21 -11.94
C GLY A 58 6.29 1.72 -12.15
N LYS A 59 6.61 1.19 -13.35
CA LYS A 59 6.41 -0.22 -13.73
C LYS A 59 7.12 -1.22 -12.82
N ASN A 60 8.23 -0.81 -12.20
CA ASN A 60 9.04 -1.65 -11.30
C ASN A 60 8.64 -1.47 -9.82
N CYS A 61 7.59 -0.70 -9.54
CA CYS A 61 7.09 -0.52 -8.18
C CYS A 61 6.36 -1.78 -7.73
N GLU A 62 6.74 -2.31 -6.58
CA GLU A 62 6.06 -3.46 -6.00
C GLU A 62 4.71 -3.05 -5.42
N LEU A 63 3.67 -3.83 -5.71
CA LEU A 63 2.29 -3.49 -5.31
C LEU A 63 1.84 -4.39 -4.17
N PHE A 64 1.50 -3.80 -3.03
CA PHE A 64 1.06 -4.52 -1.83
C PHE A 64 -0.33 -4.09 -1.36
N LEU A 65 -1.13 -5.09 -0.99
CA LEU A 65 -2.37 -4.91 -0.24
C LEU A 65 -2.14 -5.36 1.20
N GLN A 66 -2.46 -4.47 2.14
CA GLN A 66 -2.37 -4.73 3.57
C GLN A 66 -3.74 -4.57 4.21
N PRO A 67 -4.25 -5.57 4.95
CA PRO A 67 -5.49 -5.38 5.69
C PRO A 67 -5.30 -4.30 6.77
N GLU A 68 -6.29 -3.43 6.94
CA GLU A 68 -6.37 -2.60 8.13
C GLU A 68 -6.52 -3.49 9.36
N TRP A 69 -5.74 -3.22 10.41
CA TRP A 69 -5.62 -4.09 11.57
C TRP A 69 -6.94 -4.35 12.28
N SER A 70 -7.72 -3.28 12.47
CA SER A 70 -9.02 -3.34 13.15
C SER A 70 -10.07 -4.14 12.37
N ASN A 71 -9.85 -4.38 11.07
CA ASN A 71 -10.77 -5.12 10.21
C ASN A 71 -10.11 -6.33 9.52
N ARG A 72 -8.96 -6.80 10.05
CA ARG A 72 -8.12 -7.79 9.38
C ARG A 72 -8.82 -9.13 9.15
N GLU A 73 -9.63 -9.59 10.10
CA GLU A 73 -10.29 -10.90 10.02
C GLU A 73 -11.23 -10.98 8.81
N LYS A 74 -11.94 -9.87 8.54
CA LYS A 74 -12.82 -9.76 7.38
C LYS A 74 -12.07 -9.49 6.09
N MET A 75 -11.05 -8.62 6.13
CA MET A 75 -10.36 -8.18 4.91
C MET A 75 -9.30 -9.14 4.41
N THR A 76 -8.69 -9.96 5.27
CA THR A 76 -7.60 -10.86 4.87
C THR A 76 -8.06 -11.84 3.79
N SER A 77 -9.19 -12.55 3.97
CA SER A 77 -9.70 -13.48 2.96
C SER A 77 -10.01 -12.78 1.63
N LEU A 78 -10.63 -11.60 1.68
CA LEU A 78 -10.93 -10.83 0.47
C LEU A 78 -9.68 -10.35 -0.26
N ILE A 79 -8.61 -10.02 0.47
CA ILE A 79 -7.32 -9.65 -0.11
C ILE A 79 -6.67 -10.88 -0.75
N VAL A 80 -6.74 -12.06 -0.12
CA VAL A 80 -6.23 -13.31 -0.71
C VAL A 80 -6.93 -13.58 -2.03
N ASP A 81 -8.26 -13.57 -2.06
CA ASP A 81 -9.06 -13.76 -3.27
C ASP A 81 -8.67 -12.75 -4.36
N TYR A 82 -8.59 -11.47 -3.99
CA TYR A 82 -8.24 -10.41 -4.93
C TYR A 82 -6.83 -10.57 -5.52
N VAL A 83 -5.85 -10.97 -4.71
CA VAL A 83 -4.47 -11.19 -5.16
C VAL A 83 -4.35 -12.41 -6.06
N MET A 84 -5.10 -13.48 -5.78
CA MET A 84 -5.16 -14.65 -6.66
C MET A 84 -5.69 -14.28 -8.06
N ASP A 85 -6.70 -13.41 -8.13
CA ASP A 85 -7.24 -12.90 -9.40
C ASP A 85 -6.35 -11.82 -10.06
N ASN A 86 -5.49 -11.14 -9.29
CA ASN A 86 -4.67 -10.02 -9.73
C ASN A 86 -3.20 -10.19 -9.27
N PRO A 87 -2.43 -11.10 -9.89
CA PRO A 87 -1.12 -11.55 -9.39
C PRO A 87 -0.01 -10.48 -9.42
N LYS A 88 -0.29 -9.29 -9.96
CA LYS A 88 0.59 -8.12 -9.81
C LYS A 88 0.66 -7.61 -8.37
N TRP A 89 -0.36 -7.91 -7.56
CA TRP A 89 -0.42 -7.54 -6.15
C TRP A 89 0.19 -8.64 -5.28
N LYS A 90 0.81 -8.22 -4.18
CA LYS A 90 1.31 -9.06 -3.10
C LYS A 90 0.55 -8.75 -1.81
N ILE A 91 0.56 -9.67 -0.87
CA ILE A 91 -0.06 -9.48 0.46
C ILE A 91 1.02 -8.99 1.43
N SER A 92 0.73 -7.91 2.17
CA SER A 92 1.54 -7.45 3.30
C SER A 92 0.76 -7.67 4.59
N LEU A 93 1.38 -8.29 5.60
CA LEU A 93 0.80 -8.48 6.92
C LEU A 93 1.57 -7.68 7.96
N GLN A 94 0.86 -7.14 8.95
CA GLN A 94 1.47 -6.47 10.10
C GLN A 94 1.97 -7.50 11.13
N THR A 95 2.97 -8.29 10.74
CA THR A 95 3.50 -9.43 11.52
C THR A 95 3.89 -9.06 12.94
N HIS A 96 4.47 -7.87 13.15
CA HIS A 96 4.81 -7.35 14.48
C HIS A 96 3.62 -7.33 15.46
N LYS A 97 2.40 -7.04 14.97
CA LYS A 97 1.18 -7.06 15.80
C LYS A 97 0.69 -8.46 16.14
N TYR A 98 0.95 -9.45 15.30
CA TYR A 98 0.69 -10.86 15.62
C TYR A 98 1.69 -11.40 16.65
N LEU A 99 2.93 -10.91 16.59
CA LEU A 99 4.02 -11.33 17.45
C LEU A 99 4.11 -10.53 18.77
N ASN A 100 3.29 -9.49 18.93
CA ASN A 100 3.33 -8.56 20.06
C ASN A 100 4.72 -7.92 20.28
N ILE A 101 5.34 -7.47 19.19
CA ILE A 101 6.62 -6.75 19.21
C ILE A 101 6.45 -5.32 18.63
N PRO A 102 7.23 -4.33 19.13
CA PRO A 102 7.27 -2.98 18.57
C PRO A 102 7.73 -2.93 17.11
#